data_AF-A0A1H1SUW0-F1
#
_entry.id   AF-A0A1H1SUW0-F1
#
_cell.length_a   1.000
_cell.length_b   1.000
_cell.length_c   1.000
_cell.angle_alpha   90.00
_cell.angle_beta   90.00
_cell.angle_gamma   90.00
#
_symmetry.space_group_name_H-M   'P 1'
#
loop_
_entity.id
_entity.type
_entity.pdbx_description
1 polymer ?
#
loop_
_entity_poly.entity_id
_entity_poly.type
_entity_poly.pdbx_seq_one_letter_code
_entity_poly.pdbx_strand_id
1 'polypeptide(L)'
;MKNKLFLVSIATIFAVAIFVTRADAAKSILFQDKILTVTKVKTEIYISKGERISPKLIVPGQDISVRAFFGKFTDEVSWNSTEKVAIVKKNGKELVIPMVSNLAISKNQVAMPEGWTYFKNGTAYLKFPYLAYVFDRYAEYESDSEEFQWKEKLSFLDIQYIDTNNSAPKDKMIHSSVVIKELASSNKR
;
A
#
# COMPACT_ATOMS: atom_id res chain seq x y z
N MET A 1 36.97 -2.53 -80.54
CA MET A 1 37.01 -3.90 -79.98
C MET A 1 37.01 -3.84 -78.45
N LYS A 2 36.07 -4.58 -77.84
CA LYS A 2 36.09 -5.19 -76.50
C LYS A 2 35.79 -4.31 -75.27
N ASN A 3 34.49 -4.32 -74.94
CA ASN A 3 33.83 -4.58 -73.64
C ASN A 3 34.49 -4.03 -72.37
N LYS A 4 33.86 -3.01 -71.78
CA LYS A 4 34.03 -2.66 -70.36
C LYS A 4 32.98 -3.39 -69.52
N LEU A 5 33.51 -4.14 -68.56
CA LEU A 5 32.86 -4.98 -67.56
C LEU A 5 31.90 -4.15 -66.67
N PHE A 6 30.67 -4.61 -66.49
CA PHE A 6 29.75 -4.14 -65.45
C PHE A 6 30.14 -4.81 -64.12
N LEU A 7 30.45 -4.02 -63.10
CA LEU A 7 30.62 -4.46 -61.71
C LEU A 7 29.33 -4.12 -60.95
N VAL A 8 28.50 -5.14 -60.70
CA VAL A 8 27.32 -5.06 -59.84
C VAL A 8 27.80 -5.12 -58.39
N SER A 9 27.67 -4.02 -57.65
CA SER A 9 27.89 -4.01 -56.20
C SER A 9 26.71 -4.66 -55.49
N ILE A 10 26.96 -5.80 -54.83
CA ILE A 10 26.01 -6.47 -53.95
C ILE A 10 26.09 -5.77 -52.59
N ALA A 11 25.05 -5.03 -52.22
CA ALA A 11 24.90 -4.48 -50.88
C ALA A 11 24.30 -5.54 -49.95
N THR A 12 25.11 -6.07 -49.03
CA THR A 12 24.67 -6.98 -47.97
C THR A 12 24.08 -6.17 -46.82
N ILE A 13 22.76 -6.26 -46.60
CA ILE A 13 22.09 -5.66 -45.45
C ILE A 13 22.18 -6.63 -44.28
N PHE A 14 23.02 -6.33 -43.29
CA PHE A 14 22.97 -6.99 -41.98
C PHE A 14 21.87 -6.36 -41.13
N ALA A 15 20.70 -6.99 -41.08
CA ALA A 15 19.67 -6.66 -40.10
C ALA A 15 20.05 -7.27 -38.74
N VAL A 16 20.60 -6.45 -37.84
CA VAL A 16 20.83 -6.85 -36.46
C VAL A 16 19.48 -6.89 -35.75
N ALA A 17 18.99 -8.10 -35.47
CA ALA A 17 17.84 -8.31 -34.60
C ALA A 17 18.24 -7.96 -33.16
N ILE A 18 17.79 -6.80 -32.67
CA ILE A 18 17.90 -6.44 -31.26
C ILE A 18 16.82 -7.22 -30.51
N PHE A 19 17.20 -8.34 -29.89
CA PHE A 19 16.37 -8.99 -28.89
C PHE A 19 16.32 -8.08 -27.65
N VAL A 20 15.25 -7.30 -27.52
CA VAL A 20 14.94 -6.63 -26.25
C VAL A 20 14.31 -7.68 -25.33
N THR A 21 15.13 -8.34 -24.52
CA THR A 21 14.64 -9.14 -23.39
C THR A 21 14.23 -8.18 -22.28
N ARG A 22 12.93 -7.87 -22.17
CA ARG A 22 12.37 -7.37 -20.91
C ARG A 22 12.29 -8.53 -19.93
N ALA A 23 13.32 -8.65 -19.09
CA ALA A 23 13.19 -9.44 -17.87
C ALA A 23 12.34 -8.61 -16.89
N ASP A 24 11.02 -8.82 -16.90
CA ASP A 24 10.16 -8.41 -15.79
C ASP A 24 10.49 -9.31 -14.60
N ALA A 25 11.52 -8.93 -13.84
CA ALA A 25 11.71 -9.48 -12.50
C ALA A 25 10.44 -9.11 -11.71
N ALA A 26 9.64 -10.11 -11.35
CA ALA A 26 8.47 -9.90 -10.50
C ALA A 26 8.94 -9.14 -9.24
N LYS A 27 8.50 -7.89 -9.11
CA LYS A 27 8.91 -7.02 -8.00
C LYS A 27 8.41 -7.65 -6.70
N SER A 28 9.30 -7.89 -5.75
CA SER A 28 8.93 -8.44 -4.44
C SER A 28 8.01 -7.46 -3.72
N ILE A 29 6.98 -7.99 -3.03
CA ILE A 29 6.10 -7.18 -2.20
C ILE A 29 6.92 -6.67 -1.01
N LEU A 30 6.88 -5.36 -0.80
CA LEU A 30 7.60 -4.70 0.29
C LEU A 30 7.19 -5.27 1.65
N PHE A 31 8.18 -5.69 2.45
CA PHE A 31 8.06 -6.32 3.78
C PHE A 31 7.41 -7.70 3.82
N GLN A 32 7.20 -8.37 2.69
CA GLN A 32 6.49 -9.66 2.67
C GLN A 32 7.10 -10.72 3.59
N ASP A 33 8.43 -10.74 3.73
CA ASP A 33 9.17 -11.66 4.60
C ASP A 33 9.00 -11.37 6.10
N LYS A 34 8.50 -10.17 6.45
CA LYS A 34 8.23 -9.74 7.83
C LYS A 34 6.80 -10.02 8.28
N ILE A 35 5.90 -10.29 7.34
CA ILE A 35 4.47 -10.40 7.63
C ILE A 35 4.08 -11.84 7.97
N LEU A 36 3.68 -12.04 9.23
CA LEU A 36 3.03 -13.27 9.67
C LEU A 36 1.56 -13.28 9.21
N THR A 37 1.23 -14.16 8.27
CA THR A 37 -0.14 -14.34 7.78
C THR A 37 -0.86 -15.42 8.58
N VAL A 38 -2.03 -15.09 9.13
CA VAL A 38 -2.87 -16.04 9.87
C VAL A 38 -4.22 -16.18 9.19
N THR A 39 -4.50 -17.34 8.60
CA THR A 39 -5.64 -17.53 7.66
C THR A 39 -6.85 -18.26 8.25
N LYS A 40 -6.92 -18.51 9.56
CA LYS A 40 -7.98 -19.31 10.19
C LYS A 40 -8.56 -18.72 11.48
N VAL A 41 -8.24 -17.46 11.76
CA VAL A 41 -8.72 -16.74 12.95
C VAL A 41 -9.36 -15.44 12.52
N LYS A 42 -10.17 -14.85 13.41
CA LYS A 42 -10.72 -13.51 13.18
C LYS A 42 -9.74 -12.46 13.72
N THR A 43 -9.72 -11.29 13.11
CA THR A 43 -9.04 -10.12 13.67
C THR A 43 -10.09 -9.12 14.15
N GLU A 44 -9.96 -8.70 15.40
CA GLU A 44 -10.72 -7.62 16.01
C GLU A 44 -9.86 -6.36 16.05
N ILE A 45 -10.32 -5.30 15.39
CA ILE A 45 -9.60 -4.03 15.27
C ILE A 45 -10.36 -2.96 16.02
N TYR A 46 -9.68 -2.35 16.99
CA TYR A 46 -10.13 -1.19 17.74
C TYR A 46 -9.46 0.04 17.17
N ILE A 47 -10.23 1.10 16.93
CA ILE A 47 -9.68 2.38 16.47
C ILE A 47 -10.05 3.43 17.50
N SER A 48 -9.05 4.01 18.15
CA SER A 48 -9.23 5.12 19.09
C SER A 48 -8.66 6.41 18.52
N LYS A 49 -9.29 7.52 18.88
CA LYS A 49 -8.83 8.89 18.58
C LYS A 49 -9.10 9.75 19.81
N GLY A 50 -8.05 10.11 20.54
CA GLY A 50 -8.19 10.67 21.88
C GLY A 50 -8.98 9.72 22.78
N GLU A 51 -9.99 10.23 23.49
CA GLU A 51 -10.89 9.42 24.32
C GLU A 51 -11.99 8.68 23.53
N ARG A 52 -12.13 8.97 22.23
CA ARG A 52 -13.20 8.37 21.41
C ARG A 52 -12.76 7.01 20.88
N ILE A 53 -13.57 5.99 21.14
CA ILE A 53 -13.37 4.64 20.61
C ILE A 53 -14.43 4.35 19.56
N SER A 54 -14.00 4.02 18.34
CA SER A 54 -14.90 3.61 17.27
C SER A 54 -15.49 2.22 17.54
N PRO A 55 -16.67 1.89 16.98
CA PRO A 55 -17.15 0.52 16.97
C PRO A 55 -16.09 -0.43 16.38
N LYS A 56 -15.92 -1.59 17.02
CA LYS A 56 -14.93 -2.59 16.63
C LYS A 56 -15.19 -3.09 15.21
N LEU A 57 -14.10 -3.36 14.48
CA LEU A 57 -14.16 -4.03 13.18
C LEU A 57 -13.72 -5.47 13.37
N ILE A 58 -14.60 -6.43 13.07
CA ILE A 58 -14.29 -7.85 13.16
C ILE A 58 -14.24 -8.42 11.74
N VAL A 59 -13.09 -8.94 11.34
CA VAL A 59 -12.86 -9.49 10.00
C VAL A 59 -12.40 -10.95 10.06
N PRO A 60 -12.77 -11.80 9.10
CA PRO A 60 -12.13 -13.10 8.93
C PRO A 60 -10.70 -12.93 8.40
N GLY A 61 -9.73 -13.63 8.98
CA GLY A 61 -8.31 -13.41 8.69
C GLY A 61 -7.87 -12.04 9.19
N GLN A 62 -7.00 -11.38 8.42
CA GLN A 62 -6.45 -10.06 8.76
C GLN A 62 -6.74 -9.00 7.70
N ASP A 63 -7.49 -9.32 6.64
CA ASP A 63 -7.74 -8.38 5.55
C ASP A 63 -9.01 -7.56 5.81
N ILE A 64 -8.90 -6.24 5.67
CA ILE A 64 -9.96 -5.29 6.02
C ILE A 64 -10.34 -4.41 4.82
N SER A 65 -11.61 -4.08 4.66
CA SER A 65 -12.03 -3.12 3.63
C SER A 65 -11.36 -1.76 3.86
N VAL A 66 -10.75 -1.21 2.81
CA VAL A 66 -10.12 0.12 2.81
C VAL A 66 -11.11 1.17 3.32
N ARG A 67 -12.35 1.15 2.80
CA ARG A 67 -13.41 2.08 3.20
C ARG A 67 -13.81 1.89 4.66
N ALA A 68 -13.94 0.65 5.12
CA ALA A 68 -14.34 0.36 6.49
C ALA A 68 -13.28 0.78 7.52
N PHE A 69 -12.00 0.68 7.16
CA PHE A 69 -10.88 1.04 8.02
C PHE A 69 -10.63 2.57 8.03
N PHE A 70 -10.23 3.14 6.89
CA PHE A 70 -9.84 4.55 6.80
C PHE A 70 -11.02 5.49 7.04
N GLY A 71 -12.22 5.12 6.60
CA GLY A 71 -13.44 5.92 6.80
C GLY A 71 -13.82 6.18 8.27
N LYS A 72 -13.11 5.58 9.24
CA LYS A 72 -13.28 5.86 10.67
C LYS A 72 -12.53 7.09 11.16
N PHE A 73 -11.45 7.47 10.49
CA PHE A 73 -10.55 8.52 11.01
C PHE A 73 -10.03 9.50 9.94
N THR A 74 -10.28 9.21 8.66
CA THR A 74 -9.93 10.09 7.54
C THR A 74 -11.10 10.96 7.08
N ASP A 75 -10.81 11.95 6.26
CA ASP A 75 -11.78 12.98 5.86
C ASP A 75 -12.70 12.45 4.75
N GLU A 76 -12.14 11.68 3.82
CA GLU A 76 -12.87 11.06 2.72
C GLU A 76 -12.23 9.72 2.33
N VAL A 77 -13.06 8.77 1.89
CA VAL A 77 -12.62 7.60 1.12
C VAL A 77 -13.47 7.49 -0.14
N SER A 78 -12.85 7.59 -1.30
CA SER A 78 -13.51 7.51 -2.61
C SER A 78 -12.86 6.49 -3.54
N TRP A 79 -13.58 6.16 -4.62
CA TRP A 79 -13.13 5.23 -5.64
C TRP A 79 -13.14 5.95 -6.99
N ASN A 80 -12.00 5.95 -7.69
CA ASN A 80 -11.90 6.38 -9.07
C ASN A 80 -11.93 5.13 -9.96
N SER A 81 -13.06 4.91 -10.65
CA SER A 81 -13.24 3.75 -11.52
C SER A 81 -12.39 3.82 -12.79
N THR A 82 -12.12 5.02 -13.30
CA THR A 82 -11.32 5.24 -14.51
C THR A 82 -9.87 4.84 -14.27
N GLU A 83 -9.29 5.30 -13.17
CA GLU A 83 -7.90 5.01 -12.79
C GLU A 83 -7.75 3.71 -11.98
N LYS A 84 -8.88 3.10 -11.58
CA LYS A 84 -8.94 1.90 -10.73
C LYS A 84 -8.17 2.07 -9.42
N VAL A 85 -8.37 3.19 -8.76
CA VAL A 85 -7.72 3.51 -7.48
C VAL A 85 -8.73 3.87 -6.39
N ALA A 86 -8.45 3.45 -5.16
CA ALA A 86 -9.10 4.03 -4.00
C ALA A 86 -8.28 5.22 -3.49
N ILE A 87 -8.96 6.30 -3.13
CA ILE A 87 -8.32 7.53 -2.64
C ILE A 87 -8.79 7.76 -1.21
N VAL A 88 -7.84 7.93 -0.30
CA VAL A 88 -8.09 8.26 1.10
C VAL A 88 -7.52 9.66 1.36
N LYS A 89 -8.39 10.61 1.71
CA LYS A 89 -7.99 12.00 1.94
C LYS A 89 -7.85 12.27 3.43
N LYS A 90 -6.74 12.93 3.80
CA LYS A 90 -6.52 13.41 5.15
C LYS A 90 -5.71 14.70 5.16
N ASN A 91 -6.23 15.76 5.77
CA ASN A 91 -5.54 17.03 5.98
C ASN A 91 -4.93 17.62 4.68
N GLY A 92 -5.65 17.52 3.55
CA GLY A 92 -5.20 18.01 2.24
C GLY A 92 -4.15 17.14 1.52
N LYS A 93 -3.76 16.01 2.11
CA LYS A 93 -2.94 14.97 1.47
C LYS A 93 -3.79 13.75 1.14
N GLU A 94 -3.30 12.95 0.20
CA GLU A 94 -4.04 11.80 -0.32
C GLU A 94 -3.17 10.53 -0.30
N LEU A 95 -3.69 9.45 0.29
CA LEU A 95 -3.17 8.10 0.07
C LEU A 95 -3.90 7.54 -1.15
N VAL A 96 -3.14 7.25 -2.20
CA VAL A 96 -3.64 6.64 -3.43
C VAL A 96 -3.34 5.14 -3.37
N ILE A 97 -4.37 4.33 -3.55
CA ILE A 97 -4.33 2.88 -3.41
C ILE A 97 -4.58 2.27 -4.77
N PRO A 98 -3.52 2.01 -5.55
CA PRO A 98 -3.68 1.54 -6.91
C PRO A 98 -4.03 0.05 -6.97
N MET A 99 -4.97 -0.31 -7.85
CA MET A 99 -5.24 -1.72 -8.21
C MET A 99 -4.53 -2.14 -9.50
N VAL A 100 -3.73 -1.23 -10.07
CA VAL A 100 -2.95 -1.41 -11.30
C VAL A 100 -1.55 -0.82 -11.09
N SER A 101 -0.55 -1.32 -11.82
CA SER A 101 0.82 -0.79 -11.76
C SER A 101 0.96 0.55 -12.49
N ASN A 102 2.00 1.33 -12.15
CA ASN A 102 2.47 2.52 -12.88
C ASN A 102 1.48 3.70 -12.94
N LEU A 103 0.92 4.10 -11.79
CA LEU A 103 0.14 5.33 -11.67
C LEU A 103 1.06 6.56 -11.55
N ALA A 104 0.73 7.64 -12.25
CA ALA A 104 1.34 8.94 -12.01
C ALA A 104 0.79 9.55 -10.72
N ILE A 105 1.67 10.01 -9.84
CA ILE A 105 1.33 10.52 -8.50
C ILE A 105 1.70 12.00 -8.41
N SER A 106 0.80 12.83 -7.89
CA SER A 106 1.07 14.24 -7.67
C SER A 106 1.89 14.48 -6.38
N LYS A 107 2.42 15.69 -6.21
CA LYS A 107 3.27 16.06 -5.05
C LYS A 107 2.58 15.88 -3.68
N ASN A 108 1.25 16.00 -3.62
CA ASN A 108 0.46 15.87 -2.39
C ASN A 108 -0.11 14.45 -2.19
N GLN A 109 0.22 13.52 -3.08
CA GLN A 109 -0.23 12.14 -3.04
C GLN A 109 0.92 11.21 -2.60
N VAL A 110 0.54 10.17 -1.87
CA VAL A 110 1.41 9.04 -1.54
C VAL A 110 0.75 7.79 -2.11
N ALA A 111 1.43 7.08 -3.01
CA ALA A 111 0.95 5.78 -3.48
C ALA A 111 1.24 4.72 -2.42
N MET A 112 0.25 3.88 -2.08
CA MET A 112 0.49 2.70 -1.26
C MET A 112 1.32 1.67 -2.04
N PRO A 113 2.24 0.93 -1.39
CA PRO A 113 3.00 -0.10 -2.06
C PRO A 113 2.11 -1.15 -2.73
N GLU A 114 2.58 -1.62 -3.87
CA GLU A 114 1.97 -2.77 -4.53
C GLU A 114 1.99 -3.99 -3.61
N GLY A 115 0.93 -4.79 -3.66
CA GLY A 115 0.78 -5.99 -2.85
C GLY A 115 0.22 -5.78 -1.45
N TRP A 116 0.20 -4.55 -0.93
CA TRP A 116 -0.45 -4.24 0.37
C TRP A 116 -1.97 -4.23 0.27
N THR A 117 -2.51 -4.13 -0.94
CA THR A 117 -3.93 -4.14 -1.21
C THR A 117 -4.30 -5.04 -2.36
N TYR A 118 -5.57 -5.43 -2.41
CA TYR A 118 -6.15 -6.14 -3.53
C TYR A 118 -7.62 -5.76 -3.72
N PHE A 119 -8.15 -5.99 -4.92
CA PHE A 119 -9.56 -5.79 -5.23
C PHE A 119 -10.26 -7.14 -5.35
N LYS A 120 -11.39 -7.32 -4.66
CA LYS A 120 -12.20 -8.54 -4.74
C LYS A 120 -13.68 -8.20 -4.57
N ASN A 121 -14.53 -8.77 -5.42
CA ASN A 121 -15.99 -8.63 -5.33
C ASN A 121 -16.46 -7.17 -5.19
N GLY A 122 -15.89 -6.25 -5.99
CA GLY A 122 -16.26 -4.83 -5.94
C GLY A 122 -15.69 -4.05 -4.76
N THR A 123 -14.86 -4.66 -3.91
CA THR A 123 -14.32 -4.05 -2.69
C THR A 123 -12.79 -4.04 -2.72
N ALA A 124 -12.20 -2.89 -2.39
CA ALA A 124 -10.78 -2.76 -2.11
C ALA A 124 -10.47 -3.20 -0.68
N TYR A 125 -9.52 -4.13 -0.53
CA TYR A 125 -9.06 -4.67 0.73
C TYR A 125 -7.62 -4.26 1.01
N LEU A 126 -7.36 -3.92 2.27
CA LEU A 126 -6.07 -3.72 2.87
C LEU A 126 -5.63 -5.01 3.54
N LYS A 127 -4.43 -5.48 3.20
CA LYS A 127 -3.70 -6.47 3.99
C LYS A 127 -3.18 -5.77 5.24
N PHE A 128 -4.03 -5.68 6.26
CA PHE A 128 -3.79 -4.92 7.48
C PHE A 128 -2.42 -5.19 8.13
N PRO A 129 -1.84 -6.41 8.12
CA PRO A 129 -0.56 -6.68 8.76
C PRO A 129 0.61 -5.82 8.25
N TYR A 130 0.60 -5.39 6.99
CA TYR A 130 1.64 -4.51 6.47
C TYR A 130 1.61 -3.13 7.13
N LEU A 131 0.40 -2.57 7.29
CA LEU A 131 0.22 -1.31 7.99
C LEU A 131 0.53 -1.45 9.48
N ALA A 132 0.09 -2.57 10.09
CA ALA A 132 0.39 -2.90 11.49
C ALA A 132 1.89 -3.02 11.74
N TYR A 133 2.65 -3.61 10.82
CA TYR A 133 4.10 -3.69 10.89
C TYR A 133 4.71 -2.27 10.90
N VAL A 134 4.44 -1.45 9.88
CA VAL A 134 5.03 -0.09 9.77
C VAL A 134 4.70 0.81 10.97
N PHE A 135 3.53 0.65 11.56
CA PHE A 135 3.10 1.42 12.73
C PHE A 135 3.19 0.62 14.04
N ASP A 136 3.96 -0.46 14.10
CA ASP A 136 4.04 -1.28 15.31
C ASP A 136 4.47 -0.43 16.51
N ARG A 137 3.72 -0.57 17.61
CA ARG A 137 3.90 0.19 18.85
C ARG A 137 5.29 0.02 19.46
N TYR A 138 5.88 -1.15 19.33
CA TYR A 138 7.14 -1.54 19.96
C TYR A 138 8.30 -1.59 18.97
N ALA A 139 8.06 -1.31 17.69
CA ALA A 139 9.12 -1.26 16.70
C ALA A 139 9.92 0.05 16.79
N GLU A 140 11.23 -0.10 16.86
CA GLU A 140 12.21 0.96 16.69
C GLU A 140 12.90 0.74 15.34
N TYR A 141 12.72 1.70 14.43
CA TYR A 141 13.30 1.65 13.09
C TYR A 141 14.42 2.66 12.96
N GLU A 142 15.52 2.22 12.36
CA GLU A 142 16.62 3.11 11.98
C GLU A 142 16.13 4.17 10.99
N SER A 143 16.65 5.39 11.11
CA SER A 143 16.15 6.55 10.33
C SER A 143 16.31 6.41 8.81
N ASP A 144 17.23 5.56 8.36
CA ASP A 144 17.48 5.25 6.95
C ASP A 144 16.71 4.00 6.47
N SER A 145 16.03 3.27 7.37
CA SER A 145 15.29 2.06 7.03
C SER A 145 14.06 2.35 6.17
N GLU A 146 13.66 1.36 5.35
CA GLU A 146 12.46 1.50 4.53
C GLU A 146 11.20 1.64 5.40
N GLU A 147 11.15 0.97 6.56
CA GLU A 147 10.05 1.07 7.52
C GLU A 147 9.90 2.49 8.05
N PHE A 148 11.00 3.11 8.49
CA PHE A 148 10.98 4.50 8.97
C PHE A 148 10.50 5.45 7.87
N GLN A 149 11.02 5.30 6.65
CA GLN A 149 10.61 6.12 5.52
C GLN A 149 9.12 5.95 5.18
N TRP A 150 8.57 4.73 5.28
CA TRP A 150 7.14 4.49 5.05
C TRP A 150 6.27 5.04 6.18
N LYS A 151 6.71 4.91 7.42
CA LYS A 151 6.05 5.53 8.58
C LYS A 151 5.96 7.04 8.41
N GLU A 152 7.06 7.69 8.00
CA GLU A 152 7.10 9.12 7.72
C GLU A 152 6.21 9.53 6.53
N LYS A 153 6.26 8.79 5.42
CA LYS A 153 5.39 9.04 4.24
C LYS A 153 3.91 8.96 4.60
N LEU A 154 3.54 8.04 5.48
CA LEU A 154 2.15 7.79 5.89
C LEU A 154 1.73 8.57 7.15
N SER A 155 2.64 9.34 7.76
CA SER A 155 2.40 10.10 9.00
C SER A 155 1.19 11.05 8.93
N PHE A 156 0.85 11.54 7.74
CA PHE A 156 -0.31 12.41 7.52
C PHE A 156 -1.66 11.74 7.80
N LEU A 157 -1.70 10.41 7.89
CA LEU A 157 -2.89 9.65 8.30
C LEU A 157 -3.16 9.76 9.80
N ASP A 158 -2.26 10.40 10.56
CA ASP A 158 -2.33 10.59 12.00
C ASP A 158 -2.30 9.26 12.79
N ILE A 159 -1.88 8.14 12.20
CA ILE A 159 -1.70 6.88 12.93
C ILE A 159 -0.49 7.03 13.84
N GLN A 160 -0.70 6.95 15.15
CA GLN A 160 0.36 7.04 16.15
C GLN A 160 1.05 5.69 16.31
N TYR A 161 0.27 4.63 16.51
CA TYR A 161 0.76 3.26 16.56
C TYR A 161 -0.38 2.25 16.34
N ILE A 162 0.02 1.01 16.09
CA ILE A 162 -0.81 -0.17 16.02
C ILE A 162 -0.21 -1.22 16.97
N ASP A 163 -0.99 -1.65 17.95
CA ASP A 163 -0.61 -2.69 18.91
C ASP A 163 -1.38 -3.96 18.58
N THR A 164 -0.69 -4.97 18.03
CA THR A 164 -1.30 -6.22 17.59
C THR A 164 -0.85 -7.39 18.44
N ASN A 165 -1.81 -8.05 19.09
CA ASN A 165 -1.59 -9.23 19.90
C ASN A 165 -2.28 -10.45 19.28
N ASN A 166 -1.51 -11.51 19.02
CA ASN A 166 -2.04 -12.78 18.55
C ASN A 166 -2.54 -13.63 19.74
N SER A 167 -3.81 -13.44 20.11
CA SER A 167 -4.48 -14.21 21.15
C SER A 167 -5.15 -15.48 20.63
N ALA A 168 -4.87 -15.88 19.38
CA ALA A 168 -5.46 -17.05 18.75
C ALA A 168 -5.37 -18.35 19.58
N PRO A 169 -4.28 -18.64 20.31
CA PRO A 169 -4.22 -19.82 21.17
C PRO A 169 -5.23 -19.81 22.33
N LYS A 170 -5.69 -18.62 22.75
CA LYS A 170 -6.58 -18.43 23.91
C LYS A 170 -8.05 -18.28 23.50
N ASP A 171 -8.35 -17.39 22.57
CA ASP A 171 -9.73 -17.01 22.20
C ASP A 171 -10.02 -17.09 20.70
N LYS A 172 -9.08 -17.61 19.91
CA LYS A 172 -9.18 -17.76 18.45
C LYS A 172 -9.28 -16.41 17.73
N MET A 173 -8.74 -15.33 18.31
CA MET A 173 -8.73 -14.00 17.72
C MET A 173 -7.35 -13.33 17.75
N ILE A 174 -7.11 -12.47 16.78
CA ILE A 174 -6.06 -11.46 16.84
C ILE A 174 -6.72 -10.16 17.28
N HIS A 175 -6.15 -9.48 18.26
CA HIS A 175 -6.61 -8.17 18.70
C HIS A 175 -5.63 -7.12 18.23
N SER A 176 -6.12 -6.07 17.58
CA SER A 176 -5.30 -4.94 17.15
C SER A 176 -5.91 -3.62 17.60
N SER A 177 -5.10 -2.79 18.25
CA SER A 177 -5.49 -1.44 18.67
C SER A 177 -4.75 -0.42 17.81
N VAL A 178 -5.50 0.34 17.02
CA VAL A 178 -5.01 1.44 16.18
C VAL A 178 -5.30 2.74 16.91
N VAL A 179 -4.23 3.47 17.26
CA VAL A 179 -4.35 4.75 17.94
C VAL A 179 -4.08 5.86 16.95
N ILE A 180 -5.06 6.74 16.79
CA ILE A 180 -4.99 7.91 15.92
C ILE A 180 -4.73 9.14 16.79
N LYS A 181 -3.72 9.92 16.41
CA LYS A 181 -3.36 11.17 17.04
C LYS A 181 -4.56 12.13 16.97
N GLU A 182 -4.89 12.72 18.11
CA GLU A 182 -5.82 13.84 18.16
C GLU A 182 -5.08 15.10 17.72
N LEU A 183 -5.48 15.68 16.59
CA LEU A 183 -5.06 17.03 16.26
C LEU A 183 -5.72 17.96 17.26
N ALA A 184 -4.92 18.62 18.08
CA ALA A 184 -5.41 19.69 18.94
C ALA A 184 -6.23 20.64 18.07
N SER A 185 -7.53 20.76 18.37
CA SER A 185 -8.35 21.78 17.74
C SER A 185 -7.68 23.11 18.06
N SER A 186 -7.07 23.73 17.05
CA SER A 186 -6.68 25.12 17.13
C SER A 186 -7.92 25.88 17.62
N ASN A 187 -7.85 26.39 18.84
CA ASN A 187 -8.90 27.21 19.41
C ASN A 187 -9.11 28.38 18.44
N LYS A 188 -10.14 28.30 17.60
CA LYS A 188 -10.73 29.47 16.99
C LYS A 188 -11.46 30.20 18.13
N ARG A 189 -10.73 31.09 18.79
CA ARG A 189 -11.30 32.26 19.46
C ARG A 189 -11.12 33.44 18.53
#